data_AF-A0A5C3KNF4-F1
#
_entry.id   AF-A0A5C3KNF4-F1
#
_cell.length_a   1.000
_cell.length_b   1.000
_cell.length_c   1.000
_cell.angle_alpha   90.00
_cell.angle_beta   90.00
_cell.angle_gamma   90.00
#
_symmetry.space_group_name_H-M   'P 1'
#
loop_
_entity.id
_entity.type
_entity.pdbx_description
1 polymer ?
#
loop_
_entity_poly.entity_id
_entity_poly.type
_entity_poly.pdbx_seq_one_letter_code
_entity_poly.pdbx_strand_id
1 'polypeptide(L)'
;IRAKTDPLVHHGRHFGRTIRAFCRVQALLKQGLALTVQLEFGQVSDDQLTLAEAKELRLYKELLALSPPLEERLLTSSEEELFYVADMITKGASAARSDDTRTLKGSILAWITPSNTLLTPPLSKNIKTDRGFYHERTGELLCPATMDWNDPSTRDRLRSGELIPSGDQWPLFLYQNYEYDADDPWNGLLRSSLLVTAYKHVFTSPSSVEKSENRSTRSGNARIHGMTLVTEASIAYIATQARFALSSSPVFSRNDTVTDSENFYNSLLDLLEDPEEQTEVLALKIWWNR
;
A
#
# COMPACT_ATOMS: atom_id res chain seq x y z
N ILE A 1 -6.62 23.18 -25.66
CA ILE A 1 -5.27 22.88 -25.12
C ILE A 1 -5.49 22.13 -23.80
N ARG A 2 -5.24 20.82 -23.70
CA ARG A 2 -5.30 20.12 -22.41
C ARG A 2 -4.19 20.71 -21.53
N ALA A 3 -4.54 21.33 -20.41
CA ALA A 3 -3.55 21.80 -19.44
C ALA A 3 -2.64 20.62 -19.09
N LYS A 4 -1.33 20.76 -19.35
CA LYS A 4 -0.34 19.73 -19.02
C LYS A 4 -0.32 19.63 -17.49
N THR A 5 -0.66 18.47 -16.95
CA THR A 5 -0.67 18.25 -15.51
C THR A 5 0.75 18.46 -14.97
N ASP A 6 0.89 19.13 -13.81
CA ASP A 6 2.19 19.37 -13.19
C ASP A 6 2.94 18.04 -12.99
N PRO A 7 4.23 17.94 -13.38
CA PRO A 7 5.04 16.73 -13.20
C PRO A 7 5.06 16.19 -11.77
N LEU A 8 4.92 17.04 -10.75
CA LEU A 8 4.84 16.63 -9.35
C LEU A 8 3.65 15.74 -9.06
N VAL A 9 2.56 15.86 -9.82
CA VAL A 9 1.43 14.92 -9.73
C VAL A 9 1.89 13.52 -10.15
N HIS A 10 2.72 13.41 -11.18
CA HIS A 10 3.27 12.14 -11.61
C HIS A 10 4.25 11.55 -10.58
N HIS A 11 5.14 12.37 -10.01
CA HIS A 11 6.05 11.94 -8.94
C HIS A 11 5.28 11.51 -7.69
N GLY A 12 4.24 12.24 -7.31
CA GLY A 12 3.35 11.89 -6.19
C GLY A 12 2.66 10.55 -6.36
N ARG A 13 2.27 10.18 -7.60
CA ARG A 13 1.72 8.84 -7.88
C ARG A 13 2.71 7.73 -7.56
N HIS A 14 3.99 7.93 -7.85
CA HIS A 14 5.03 6.95 -7.57
C HIS A 14 5.41 6.92 -6.10
N PHE A 15 5.61 8.08 -5.49
CA PHE A 15 5.87 8.23 -4.06
C PHE A 15 4.83 7.49 -3.22
N GLY A 16 3.53 7.71 -3.50
CA GLY A 16 2.44 7.06 -2.77
C GLY A 16 2.39 5.54 -2.92
N ARG A 17 2.94 4.99 -4.01
CA ARG A 17 2.95 3.54 -4.27
C ARG A 17 4.19 2.83 -3.75
N THR A 18 5.31 3.53 -3.59
CA THR A 18 6.64 2.89 -3.46
C THR A 18 7.47 3.41 -2.31
N ILE A 19 7.14 4.57 -1.74
CA ILE A 19 7.88 5.17 -0.63
C ILE A 19 6.96 5.30 0.58
N ARG A 20 5.86 6.05 0.46
CA ARG A 20 4.92 6.23 1.59
C ARG A 20 3.49 6.52 1.12
N ALA A 21 2.57 5.59 1.35
CA ALA A 21 1.16 5.73 0.96
C ALA A 21 0.38 6.70 1.86
N PHE A 22 0.63 6.64 3.16
CA PHE A 22 0.05 7.51 4.18
C PHE A 22 1.10 8.48 4.68
N CYS A 23 1.11 9.65 4.06
CA CYS A 23 2.05 10.73 4.37
C CYS A 23 1.29 12.06 4.47
N ARG A 24 1.72 12.91 5.41
CA ARG A 24 1.37 14.33 5.46
C ARG A 24 2.46 15.11 4.72
N VAL A 25 2.36 15.17 3.38
CA VAL A 25 3.44 15.66 2.51
C VAL A 25 3.91 17.07 2.90
N GLN A 26 2.99 17.96 3.27
CA GLN A 26 3.36 19.31 3.69
C GLN A 26 4.25 19.31 4.95
N ALA A 27 3.94 18.47 5.94
CA ALA A 27 4.77 18.32 7.14
C ALA A 27 6.14 17.74 6.78
N LEU A 28 6.16 16.67 5.97
CA LEU A 28 7.38 16.05 5.46
C LEU A 28 8.30 17.07 4.76
N LEU A 29 7.75 17.91 3.88
CA LEU A 29 8.53 18.93 3.17
C LEU A 29 9.04 20.02 4.12
N LYS A 30 8.19 20.52 5.03
CA LYS A 30 8.56 21.60 5.95
C LYS A 30 9.63 21.16 6.96
N GLN A 31 9.44 19.99 7.57
CA GLN A 31 10.38 19.41 8.53
C GLN A 31 11.66 18.94 7.84
N GLY A 32 11.55 18.24 6.71
CA GLY A 32 12.71 17.76 5.95
C GLY A 32 13.60 18.91 5.45
N LEU A 33 13.02 19.99 4.95
CA LEU A 33 13.76 21.18 4.55
C LEU A 33 14.45 21.86 5.75
N ALA A 34 13.72 22.06 6.85
CA ALA A 34 14.27 22.68 8.06
C ALA A 34 15.45 21.87 8.62
N LEU A 35 15.31 20.54 8.68
CA LEU A 35 16.33 19.65 9.21
C LEU A 35 17.56 19.57 8.30
N THR A 36 17.35 19.56 6.97
CA THR A 36 18.46 19.60 6.00
C THR A 36 19.30 20.86 6.17
N VAL A 37 18.66 22.03 6.30
CA VAL A 37 19.35 23.30 6.58
C VAL A 37 20.11 23.25 7.91
N GLN A 38 19.51 22.73 8.97
CA GLN A 38 20.17 22.61 10.28
C GLN A 38 21.42 21.73 10.22
N LEU A 39 21.36 20.60 9.50
CA LEU A 39 22.51 19.70 9.30
C LEU A 39 23.61 20.37 8.48
N GLU A 40 23.27 21.07 7.39
CA GLU A 40 24.24 21.76 6.53
C GLU A 40 25.00 22.88 7.26
N PHE A 41 24.32 23.63 8.12
CA PHE A 41 24.93 24.68 8.94
C PHE A 41 25.56 24.15 10.24
N GLY A 42 25.58 22.84 10.47
CA GLY A 42 26.15 22.23 11.66
C GLY A 42 25.45 22.61 12.97
N GLN A 43 24.17 23.00 12.89
CA GLN A 43 23.33 23.30 14.06
C GLN A 43 22.88 22.02 14.77
N VAL A 44 22.74 20.93 14.01
CA VAL A 44 22.44 19.58 14.47
C VAL A 44 23.38 18.63 13.74
N SER A 45 23.72 17.49 14.36
CA SER A 45 24.46 16.40 13.73
C SER A 45 23.60 15.14 13.58
N ASP A 46 23.94 14.25 12.65
CA ASP A 46 23.15 13.04 12.36
C ASP A 46 22.95 12.13 13.60
N ASP A 47 23.92 12.08 14.51
CA ASP A 47 23.86 11.31 15.76
C ASP A 47 22.92 11.89 16.82
N GLN A 48 22.49 13.15 16.64
CA GLN A 48 21.52 13.82 17.52
C GLN A 48 20.07 13.61 17.08
N LEU A 49 19.84 13.03 15.89
CA LEU A 49 18.50 12.78 15.38
C LEU A 49 17.84 11.63 16.14
N THR A 50 16.58 11.84 16.51
CA THR A 50 15.72 10.74 16.96
C THR A 50 15.46 9.78 15.79
N LEU A 51 15.09 8.53 16.10
CA LEU A 51 14.73 7.53 15.08
C LEU A 51 13.60 8.04 14.16
N ALA A 52 12.64 8.79 14.72
CA ALA A 52 11.55 9.38 13.96
C ALA A 52 12.04 10.46 12.98
N GLU A 53 12.91 11.38 13.43
CA GLU A 53 13.49 12.42 12.58
C GLU A 53 14.36 11.83 11.46
N ALA A 54 15.19 10.82 11.79
CA ALA A 54 16.00 10.12 10.81
C ALA A 54 15.12 9.43 9.74
N LYS A 55 14.02 8.80 10.14
CA LYS A 55 13.05 8.17 9.24
C LYS A 55 12.35 9.21 8.35
N GLU A 56 11.86 10.32 8.92
CA GLU A 56 11.24 11.40 8.15
C GLU A 56 12.22 12.05 7.16
N LEU A 57 13.47 12.28 7.58
CA LEU A 57 14.52 12.81 6.71
C LEU A 57 14.84 11.86 5.56
N ARG A 58 14.89 10.54 5.81
CA ARG A 58 15.05 9.53 4.75
C ARG A 58 13.92 9.60 3.73
N LEU A 59 12.66 9.63 4.18
CA LEU A 59 11.49 9.75 3.30
C LEU A 59 11.50 11.05 2.49
N TYR A 60 11.94 12.16 3.09
CA TYR A 60 12.12 13.44 2.42
C TYR A 60 13.18 13.34 1.31
N LYS A 61 14.36 12.78 1.61
CA LYS A 61 15.44 12.59 0.64
C LYS A 61 15.01 11.67 -0.52
N GLU A 62 14.28 10.59 -0.24
CA GLU A 62 13.72 9.72 -1.28
C GLU A 62 12.71 10.45 -2.18
N LEU A 63 11.88 11.33 -1.61
CA LEU A 63 10.96 12.17 -2.38
C LEU A 63 11.72 13.16 -3.28
N LEU A 64 12.77 13.81 -2.78
CA LEU A 64 13.62 14.70 -3.58
C LEU A 64 14.27 13.95 -4.75
N ALA A 65 14.75 12.72 -4.51
CA ALA A 65 15.37 11.89 -5.54
C ALA A 65 14.41 11.56 -6.70
N LEU A 66 13.09 11.58 -6.48
CA LEU A 66 12.11 11.41 -7.55
C LEU A 66 12.03 12.61 -8.49
N SER A 67 12.39 13.81 -8.03
CA SER A 67 12.29 15.05 -8.78
C SER A 67 13.54 15.91 -8.52
N PRO A 68 14.64 15.71 -9.27
CA PRO A 68 15.92 16.37 -8.99
C PRO A 68 15.87 17.91 -8.80
N PRO A 69 15.07 18.69 -9.55
CA PRO A 69 14.98 20.15 -9.34
C PRO A 69 14.17 20.57 -8.09
N LEU A 70 13.60 19.62 -7.36
CA LEU A 70 12.67 19.90 -6.26
C LEU A 70 13.36 20.53 -5.05
N GLU A 71 14.59 20.10 -4.75
CA GLU A 71 15.34 20.60 -3.60
C GLU A 71 15.66 22.10 -3.74
N GLU A 72 16.26 22.48 -4.88
CA GLU A 72 16.51 23.89 -5.22
C GLU A 72 15.23 24.71 -5.21
N ARG A 73 14.15 24.19 -5.84
CA ARG A 73 12.84 24.84 -5.85
C ARG A 73 12.34 25.09 -4.43
N LEU A 74 12.45 24.14 -3.51
CA LEU A 74 12.00 24.30 -2.13
C LEU A 74 12.87 25.34 -1.39
N LEU A 75 14.19 25.30 -1.54
CA LEU A 75 15.13 26.22 -0.87
C LEU A 75 14.93 27.69 -1.26
N THR A 76 14.58 27.96 -2.53
CA THR A 76 14.44 29.33 -3.03
C THR A 76 13.01 29.86 -3.01
N SER A 77 12.05 29.10 -2.49
CA SER A 77 10.62 29.41 -2.65
C SER A 77 9.94 29.99 -1.41
N SER A 78 8.76 30.55 -1.62
CA SER A 78 7.89 31.03 -0.54
C SER A 78 7.17 29.87 0.15
N GLU A 79 6.57 30.13 1.31
CA GLU A 79 5.74 29.13 1.99
C GLU A 79 4.55 28.69 1.11
N GLU A 80 3.95 29.61 0.35
CA GLU A 80 2.86 29.33 -0.60
C GLU A 80 3.26 28.29 -1.68
N GLU A 81 4.48 28.38 -2.18
CA GLU A 81 5.00 27.44 -3.16
C GLU A 81 5.24 26.06 -2.54
N LEU A 82 5.72 25.99 -1.30
CA LEU A 82 5.82 24.72 -0.55
C LEU A 82 4.45 24.07 -0.41
N PHE A 83 3.41 24.84 -0.07
CA PHE A 83 2.03 24.35 -0.02
C PHE A 83 1.57 23.83 -1.38
N TYR A 84 1.85 24.55 -2.47
CA TYR A 84 1.50 24.13 -3.82
C TYR A 84 2.17 22.81 -4.22
N VAL A 85 3.48 22.68 -3.97
CA VAL A 85 4.25 21.45 -4.20
C VAL A 85 3.65 20.28 -3.41
N ALA A 86 3.36 20.50 -2.12
CA ALA A 86 2.76 19.49 -1.27
C ALA A 86 1.39 19.02 -1.80
N ASP A 87 0.56 19.96 -2.29
CA ASP A 87 -0.75 19.64 -2.88
C ASP A 87 -0.60 18.82 -4.16
N MET A 88 0.33 19.17 -5.06
CA MET A 88 0.53 18.42 -6.30
C MET A 88 0.97 16.97 -6.04
N ILE A 89 1.89 16.76 -5.09
CA ILE A 89 2.35 15.41 -4.70
C ILE A 89 1.20 14.64 -4.04
N THR A 90 0.46 15.27 -3.12
CA THR A 90 -0.68 14.66 -2.42
C THR A 90 -1.80 14.28 -3.39
N LYS A 91 -2.07 15.13 -4.37
CA LYS A 91 -3.00 14.88 -5.48
C LYS A 91 -2.55 13.70 -6.33
N GLY A 92 -1.26 13.61 -6.63
CA GLY A 92 -0.64 12.48 -7.30
C GLY A 92 -0.88 11.16 -6.56
N ALA A 93 -0.48 11.10 -5.29
CA ALA A 93 -0.63 9.91 -4.44
C ALA A 93 -2.10 9.48 -4.31
N SER A 94 -3.00 10.45 -4.10
CA SER A 94 -4.44 10.18 -3.98
C SER A 94 -5.06 9.71 -5.29
N ALA A 95 -4.65 10.28 -6.43
CA ALA A 95 -5.12 9.84 -7.75
C ALA A 95 -4.62 8.43 -8.09
N ALA A 96 -3.36 8.09 -7.75
CA ALA A 96 -2.85 6.73 -7.92
C ALA A 96 -3.67 5.71 -7.13
N ARG A 97 -3.89 5.99 -5.83
CA ARG A 97 -4.69 5.14 -4.95
C ARG A 97 -6.11 4.92 -5.48
N SER A 98 -6.80 6.00 -5.88
CA SER A 98 -8.15 5.90 -6.42
C SER A 98 -8.23 5.08 -7.71
N ASP A 99 -7.26 5.21 -8.61
CA ASP A 99 -7.17 4.41 -9.83
C ASP A 99 -6.92 2.92 -9.53
N ASP A 100 -5.97 2.64 -8.65
CA ASP A 100 -5.60 1.27 -8.28
C ASP A 100 -6.77 0.57 -7.57
N THR A 101 -7.39 1.24 -6.59
CA THR A 101 -8.61 0.78 -5.92
C THR A 101 -9.72 0.47 -6.92
N ARG A 102 -9.98 1.37 -7.88
CA ARG A 102 -11.04 1.21 -8.88
C ARG A 102 -10.82 -0.04 -9.74
N THR A 103 -9.58 -0.29 -10.17
CA THR A 103 -9.28 -1.43 -11.04
C THR A 103 -9.21 -2.75 -10.26
N LEU A 104 -8.65 -2.76 -9.05
CA LEU A 104 -8.55 -3.96 -8.21
C LEU A 104 -9.92 -4.45 -7.72
N LYS A 105 -10.86 -3.54 -7.43
CA LYS A 105 -12.19 -3.85 -6.92
C LYS A 105 -12.92 -4.93 -7.70
N GLY A 106 -12.81 -4.93 -9.03
CA GLY A 106 -13.43 -5.93 -9.89
C GLY A 106 -12.57 -7.18 -10.09
N SER A 107 -11.28 -6.99 -10.39
CA SER A 107 -10.38 -8.08 -10.76
C SER A 107 -10.09 -9.03 -9.59
N ILE A 108 -10.05 -8.52 -8.36
CA ILE A 108 -9.78 -9.36 -7.17
C ILE A 108 -10.81 -10.48 -6.99
N LEU A 109 -12.07 -10.23 -7.34
CA LEU A 109 -13.12 -11.26 -7.25
C LEU A 109 -12.82 -12.43 -8.18
N ALA A 110 -12.29 -12.17 -9.38
CA ALA A 110 -11.90 -13.23 -10.31
C ALA A 110 -10.74 -14.06 -9.76
N TRP A 111 -9.81 -13.45 -9.03
CA TRP A 111 -8.62 -14.13 -8.49
C TRP A 111 -8.93 -15.00 -7.27
N ILE A 112 -9.89 -14.60 -6.44
CA ILE A 112 -10.30 -15.38 -5.26
C ILE A 112 -11.33 -16.47 -5.59
N THR A 113 -11.92 -16.43 -6.79
CA THR A 113 -12.86 -17.45 -7.28
C THR A 113 -12.08 -18.70 -7.67
N PRO A 114 -12.35 -19.87 -7.05
CA PRO A 114 -11.69 -21.11 -7.44
C PRO A 114 -11.98 -21.49 -8.90
N SER A 115 -11.02 -22.16 -9.55
CA SER A 115 -11.13 -22.55 -10.96
C SER A 115 -12.40 -23.37 -11.22
N ASN A 116 -13.14 -23.03 -12.27
CA ASN A 116 -14.40 -23.68 -12.67
C ASN A 116 -15.53 -23.63 -11.63
N THR A 117 -15.48 -22.68 -10.69
CA THR A 117 -16.56 -22.45 -9.71
C THR A 117 -17.06 -21.01 -9.76
N LEU A 118 -18.13 -20.72 -9.03
CA LEU A 118 -18.64 -19.38 -8.81
C LEU A 118 -18.62 -19.06 -7.31
N LEU A 119 -18.37 -17.80 -6.98
CA LEU A 119 -18.61 -17.30 -5.62
C LEU A 119 -20.09 -17.46 -5.29
N THR A 120 -20.36 -17.93 -4.08
CA THR A 120 -21.72 -18.21 -3.61
C THR A 120 -21.96 -17.45 -2.30
N PRO A 121 -22.86 -16.45 -2.28
CA PRO A 121 -23.59 -15.90 -3.43
C PRO A 121 -22.69 -15.16 -4.44
N PRO A 122 -23.09 -15.00 -5.71
CA PRO A 122 -22.30 -14.23 -6.67
C PRO A 122 -22.09 -12.79 -6.22
N LEU A 123 -20.84 -12.31 -6.28
CA LEU A 123 -20.48 -10.94 -5.89
C LEU A 123 -20.41 -9.99 -7.08
N SER A 124 -20.97 -8.80 -6.93
CA SER A 124 -20.87 -7.73 -7.92
C SER A 124 -19.45 -7.14 -7.97
N LYS A 125 -18.93 -6.95 -9.19
CA LYS A 125 -17.62 -6.30 -9.40
C LYS A 125 -17.58 -4.84 -8.92
N ASN A 126 -18.73 -4.16 -8.93
CA ASN A 126 -18.82 -2.72 -8.66
C ASN A 126 -19.47 -2.38 -7.31
N ILE A 127 -20.07 -3.35 -6.62
CA ILE A 127 -20.71 -3.16 -5.31
C ILE A 127 -19.96 -4.00 -4.27
N LYS A 128 -19.68 -3.41 -3.11
CA LYS A 128 -18.89 -4.04 -2.04
C LYS A 128 -19.71 -4.45 -0.82
N THR A 129 -20.98 -4.01 -0.71
CA THR A 129 -21.80 -4.21 0.49
C THR A 129 -21.82 -5.65 0.98
N ASP A 130 -21.82 -6.60 0.06
CA ASP A 130 -21.96 -8.02 0.37
C ASP A 130 -20.60 -8.75 0.46
N ARG A 131 -19.48 -8.01 0.43
CA ARG A 131 -18.12 -8.55 0.61
C ARG A 131 -17.71 -8.50 2.08
N GLY A 132 -16.41 -8.56 2.37
CA GLY A 132 -15.93 -8.57 3.75
C GLY A 132 -16.43 -9.81 4.49
N PHE A 133 -16.83 -9.62 5.75
CA PHE A 133 -17.38 -10.68 6.61
C PHE A 133 -18.83 -11.07 6.26
N TYR A 134 -19.46 -10.44 5.26
CA TYR A 134 -20.80 -10.80 4.78
C TYR A 134 -20.81 -11.93 3.73
N HIS A 135 -19.64 -12.34 3.24
CA HIS A 135 -19.52 -13.44 2.28
C HIS A 135 -18.38 -14.38 2.68
N GLU A 136 -18.63 -15.69 2.62
CA GLU A 136 -17.71 -16.73 3.13
C GLU A 136 -16.29 -16.59 2.59
N ARG A 137 -16.11 -16.53 1.26
CA ARG A 137 -14.77 -16.42 0.65
C ARG A 137 -14.00 -15.15 1.02
N THR A 138 -14.65 -13.98 1.02
CA THR A 138 -13.97 -12.72 1.36
C THR A 138 -13.74 -12.62 2.85
N GLY A 139 -14.64 -13.18 3.67
CA GLY A 139 -14.54 -13.22 5.11
C GLY A 139 -13.41 -14.11 5.57
N GLU A 140 -13.30 -15.33 5.02
CA GLU A 140 -12.19 -16.28 5.25
C GLU A 140 -10.83 -15.60 4.99
N LEU A 141 -10.69 -14.95 3.83
CA LEU A 141 -9.45 -14.28 3.45
C LEU A 141 -9.12 -13.06 4.32
N LEU A 142 -10.13 -12.37 4.85
CA LEU A 142 -9.97 -11.19 5.70
C LEU A 142 -9.93 -11.50 7.19
N CYS A 143 -10.29 -12.70 7.60
CA CYS A 143 -10.22 -13.15 8.97
C CYS A 143 -8.78 -13.01 9.45
N PRO A 144 -8.53 -12.43 10.64
CA PRO A 144 -7.20 -12.43 11.23
C PRO A 144 -6.62 -13.85 11.24
N ALA A 145 -5.35 -13.98 10.86
CA ALA A 145 -4.68 -15.27 10.70
C ALA A 145 -4.64 -16.09 12.02
N THR A 146 -4.73 -15.41 13.16
CA THR A 146 -4.79 -15.98 14.50
C THR A 146 -6.19 -16.38 14.96
N MET A 147 -7.21 -16.22 14.10
CA MET A 147 -8.61 -16.56 14.37
C MET A 147 -9.11 -17.64 13.40
N ASP A 148 -10.00 -18.51 13.86
CA ASP A 148 -10.59 -19.55 13.02
C ASP A 148 -11.89 -19.08 12.36
N TRP A 149 -11.88 -18.88 11.04
CA TRP A 149 -13.09 -18.56 10.27
C TRP A 149 -14.12 -19.71 10.29
N ASN A 150 -13.71 -20.95 10.52
CA ASN A 150 -14.64 -22.09 10.57
C ASN A 150 -15.47 -22.11 11.85
N ASP A 151 -15.02 -21.44 12.92
CA ASP A 151 -15.81 -21.22 14.13
C ASP A 151 -16.98 -20.25 13.85
N PRO A 152 -18.24 -20.70 13.99
CA PRO A 152 -19.41 -19.84 13.80
C PRO A 152 -19.42 -18.61 14.72
N SER A 153 -18.91 -18.72 15.96
CA SER A 153 -18.90 -17.59 16.89
C SER A 153 -18.00 -16.47 16.37
N THR A 154 -16.80 -16.82 15.91
CA THR A 154 -15.87 -15.90 15.26
C THR A 154 -16.52 -15.20 14.06
N ARG A 155 -17.15 -15.95 13.15
CA ARG A 155 -17.83 -15.35 11.97
C ARG A 155 -18.95 -14.38 12.37
N ASP A 156 -19.79 -14.76 13.32
CA ASP A 156 -20.95 -13.95 13.71
C ASP A 156 -20.52 -12.65 14.38
N ARG A 157 -19.48 -12.68 15.22
CA ARG A 157 -18.91 -11.48 15.87
C ARG A 157 -18.24 -10.54 14.88
N LEU A 158 -17.52 -11.07 13.89
CA LEU A 158 -16.93 -10.28 12.80
C LEU A 158 -18.01 -9.66 11.89
N ARG A 159 -19.06 -10.42 11.58
CA ARG A 159 -20.17 -9.99 10.71
C ARG A 159 -21.08 -8.95 11.38
N SER A 160 -21.32 -9.08 12.68
CA SER A 160 -22.12 -8.13 13.46
C SER A 160 -21.38 -6.83 13.77
N GLY A 161 -20.04 -6.85 13.71
CA GLY A 161 -19.20 -5.74 14.15
C GLY A 161 -18.99 -5.68 15.66
N GLU A 162 -19.37 -6.73 16.40
CA GLU A 162 -18.97 -6.90 17.81
C GLU A 162 -17.45 -7.06 17.94
N LEU A 163 -16.86 -7.74 16.97
CA LEU A 163 -15.41 -7.86 16.81
C LEU A 163 -14.98 -7.09 15.56
N ILE A 164 -14.19 -6.03 15.76
CA ILE A 164 -13.59 -5.24 14.68
C ILE A 164 -12.08 -5.46 14.76
N PRO A 165 -11.50 -6.25 13.83
CA PRO A 165 -10.06 -6.47 13.83
C PRO A 165 -9.29 -5.17 13.61
N SER A 166 -8.31 -4.92 14.47
CA SER A 166 -7.38 -3.80 14.35
C SER A 166 -6.45 -3.98 13.14
N GLY A 167 -5.86 -2.91 12.63
CA GLY A 167 -4.94 -2.94 11.49
C GLY A 167 -3.65 -3.78 11.72
N ASP A 168 -3.26 -4.03 12.96
CA ASP A 168 -2.16 -4.93 13.33
C ASP A 168 -2.58 -6.41 13.42
N GLN A 169 -3.88 -6.71 13.37
CA GLN A 169 -4.40 -8.07 13.28
C GLN A 169 -4.45 -8.52 11.82
N TRP A 170 -3.33 -9.07 11.37
CA TRP A 170 -3.11 -9.39 9.97
C TRP A 170 -4.01 -10.49 9.43
N PRO A 171 -4.63 -10.28 8.25
CA PRO A 171 -5.56 -11.23 7.66
C PRO A 171 -4.85 -12.38 6.96
N LEU A 172 -5.55 -13.52 6.89
CA LEU A 172 -5.04 -14.77 6.31
C LEU A 172 -4.57 -14.62 4.86
N PHE A 173 -5.16 -13.70 4.07
CA PHE A 173 -4.77 -13.50 2.67
C PHE A 173 -3.32 -13.06 2.47
N LEU A 174 -2.62 -12.59 3.52
CA LEU A 174 -1.21 -12.23 3.41
C LEU A 174 -0.31 -13.44 3.26
N TYR A 175 -0.74 -14.59 3.78
CA TYR A 175 0.09 -15.78 3.89
C TYR A 175 0.04 -16.64 2.64
N GLN A 176 1.17 -17.29 2.34
CA GLN A 176 1.27 -18.27 1.28
C GLN A 176 0.23 -19.37 1.50
N ASN A 177 -0.47 -19.76 0.43
CA ASN A 177 -1.58 -20.72 0.46
C ASN A 177 -2.73 -20.39 1.43
N TYR A 178 -2.74 -19.20 2.04
CA TYR A 178 -3.68 -18.82 3.09
C TYR A 178 -3.56 -19.71 4.33
N GLU A 179 -2.33 -20.06 4.71
CA GLU A 179 -2.01 -20.88 5.88
C GLU A 179 -1.13 -20.08 6.85
N TYR A 180 -1.51 -20.06 8.13
CA TYR A 180 -0.76 -19.39 9.19
C TYR A 180 -0.09 -20.42 10.11
N ASP A 181 1.20 -20.23 10.35
CA ASP A 181 2.00 -21.03 11.26
C ASP A 181 2.22 -20.25 12.56
N ALA A 182 1.67 -20.75 13.66
CA ALA A 182 1.77 -20.10 14.96
C ALA A 182 3.16 -20.28 15.61
N ASP A 183 3.91 -21.31 15.19
CA ASP A 183 5.27 -21.58 15.67
C ASP A 183 6.31 -20.76 14.88
N ASP A 184 6.00 -20.45 13.61
CA ASP A 184 6.78 -19.55 12.74
C ASP A 184 5.88 -18.54 12.00
N PRO A 185 5.52 -17.41 12.63
CA PRO A 185 4.65 -16.39 12.02
C PRO A 185 5.19 -15.76 10.73
N TRP A 186 6.49 -15.88 10.43
CA TRP A 186 7.06 -15.40 9.18
C TRP A 186 6.85 -16.37 8.01
N ASN A 187 6.53 -17.63 8.30
CA ASN A 187 6.32 -18.66 7.31
C ASN A 187 5.20 -18.26 6.35
N GLY A 188 5.57 -18.03 5.09
CA GLY A 188 4.64 -17.63 4.04
C GLY A 188 4.10 -16.19 4.13
N LEU A 189 4.46 -15.40 5.15
CA LEU A 189 3.98 -14.03 5.32
C LEU A 189 4.33 -13.16 4.09
N LEU A 190 3.33 -12.42 3.59
CA LEU A 190 3.41 -11.56 2.40
C LEU A 190 3.79 -12.31 1.10
N ARG A 191 3.57 -13.62 1.02
CA ARG A 191 3.88 -14.46 -0.16
C ARG A 191 2.65 -15.08 -0.84
N SER A 192 1.45 -14.62 -0.50
CA SER A 192 0.24 -15.15 -1.14
C SER A 192 0.21 -14.86 -2.64
N SER A 193 -0.34 -15.81 -3.40
CA SER A 193 -0.53 -15.63 -4.85
C SER A 193 -1.44 -14.44 -5.17
N LEU A 194 -2.37 -14.11 -4.26
CA LEU A 194 -3.25 -12.94 -4.37
C LEU A 194 -2.46 -11.62 -4.35
N LEU A 195 -1.51 -11.48 -3.43
CA LEU A 195 -0.64 -10.31 -3.36
C LEU A 195 0.22 -10.17 -4.61
N VAL A 196 0.84 -11.26 -5.08
CA VAL A 196 1.65 -11.25 -6.31
C VAL A 196 0.82 -10.83 -7.52
N THR A 197 -0.40 -11.35 -7.60
CA THR A 197 -1.35 -11.05 -8.69
C THR A 197 -1.78 -9.57 -8.64
N ALA A 198 -2.12 -9.05 -7.45
CA ALA A 198 -2.45 -7.65 -7.25
C ALA A 198 -1.26 -6.72 -7.56
N TYR A 199 -0.05 -7.11 -7.19
CA TYR A 199 1.17 -6.35 -7.47
C TYR A 199 1.39 -6.22 -8.98
N LYS A 200 1.31 -7.33 -9.73
CA LYS A 200 1.41 -7.32 -11.20
C LYS A 200 0.32 -6.46 -11.84
N HIS A 201 -0.92 -6.57 -11.36
CA HIS A 201 -2.02 -5.77 -11.86
C HIS A 201 -1.75 -4.25 -11.74
N VAL A 202 -1.20 -3.80 -10.61
CA VAL A 202 -0.89 -2.38 -10.37
C VAL A 202 0.42 -1.95 -11.04
N PHE A 203 1.51 -2.71 -10.89
CA PHE A 203 2.84 -2.26 -11.28
C PHE A 203 3.23 -2.61 -12.71
N THR A 204 2.76 -3.73 -13.28
CA THR A 204 3.15 -4.14 -14.64
C THR A 204 2.06 -3.83 -15.65
N SER A 205 0.88 -4.43 -15.54
CA SER A 205 -0.29 -4.14 -16.38
C SER A 205 -1.46 -5.05 -15.95
N PRO A 206 -2.72 -4.58 -15.97
CA PRO A 206 -3.88 -5.46 -15.85
C PRO A 206 -3.86 -6.62 -16.87
N SER A 207 -3.41 -6.36 -18.10
CA SER A 207 -3.29 -7.38 -19.16
C SER A 207 -2.19 -8.41 -18.92
N SER A 208 -1.33 -8.23 -17.91
CA SER A 208 -0.31 -9.24 -17.55
C SER A 208 -0.86 -10.35 -16.65
N VAL A 209 -2.04 -10.10 -16.07
CA VAL A 209 -2.73 -11.02 -15.16
C VAL A 209 -4.00 -11.57 -15.82
N GLU A 210 -4.72 -10.73 -16.55
CA GLU A 210 -5.90 -11.14 -17.31
C GLU A 210 -5.47 -11.72 -18.66
N LYS A 211 -5.97 -12.90 -19.03
CA LYS A 211 -5.84 -13.46 -20.41
C LYS A 211 -6.70 -12.62 -21.37
N SER A 212 -6.33 -11.37 -21.60
CA SER A 212 -7.01 -10.49 -22.55
C SER A 212 -6.24 -10.43 -23.87
N GLU A 213 -6.98 -10.49 -24.98
CA GLU A 213 -6.42 -10.40 -26.34
C GLU A 213 -5.89 -8.98 -26.65
N ASN A 214 -6.31 -7.98 -25.86
CA ASN A 214 -5.89 -6.60 -25.98
C ASN A 214 -4.66 -6.31 -25.11
N ARG A 215 -3.49 -6.25 -25.75
CA ARG A 215 -2.26 -5.80 -25.11
C ARG A 215 -2.36 -4.31 -24.74
N SER A 216 -1.95 -3.96 -23.52
CA SER A 216 -1.89 -2.55 -23.08
C SER A 216 -1.06 -1.70 -24.06
N THR A 217 -1.59 -0.54 -24.43
CA THR A 217 -0.87 0.48 -25.21
C THR A 217 -0.02 1.41 -24.35
N ARG A 218 -0.10 1.27 -23.02
CA ARG A 218 0.66 2.07 -22.05
C ARG A 218 1.64 1.20 -21.27
N SER A 219 2.84 1.74 -21.03
CA SER A 219 3.83 1.15 -20.14
C SER A 219 3.27 0.97 -18.72
N GLY A 220 3.67 -0.11 -18.05
CA GLY A 220 3.35 -0.34 -16.64
C GLY A 220 3.98 0.69 -15.71
N ASN A 221 3.42 0.88 -14.52
CA ASN A 221 3.96 1.81 -13.53
C ASN A 221 5.44 1.49 -13.19
N ALA A 222 5.81 0.21 -13.06
CA ALA A 222 7.20 -0.20 -12.85
C ALA A 222 8.11 0.29 -13.99
N ARG A 223 7.71 0.08 -15.25
CA ARG A 223 8.48 0.53 -16.41
C ARG A 223 8.54 2.06 -16.53
N ILE A 224 7.44 2.74 -16.23
CA ILE A 224 7.37 4.22 -16.26
C ILE A 224 8.39 4.84 -15.31
N HIS A 225 8.62 4.20 -14.17
CA HIS A 225 9.52 4.69 -13.13
C HIS A 225 10.85 3.92 -13.05
N GLY A 226 11.16 3.06 -14.01
CA GLY A 226 12.41 2.29 -14.04
C GLY A 226 12.58 1.32 -12.86
N MET A 227 11.49 0.88 -12.22
CA MET A 227 11.55 -0.06 -11.11
C MET A 227 12.05 -1.42 -11.59
N THR A 228 13.15 -1.87 -10.99
CA THR A 228 13.72 -3.22 -11.17
C THR A 228 13.49 -4.12 -9.97
N LEU A 229 13.22 -3.54 -8.80
CA LEU A 229 13.01 -4.24 -7.55
C LEU A 229 11.74 -3.75 -6.86
N VAL A 230 11.10 -4.62 -6.07
CA VAL A 230 10.05 -4.23 -5.13
C VAL A 230 10.63 -3.44 -3.95
N THR A 231 9.82 -2.55 -3.37
CA THR A 231 10.13 -1.87 -2.10
C THR A 231 9.23 -2.43 -1.00
N GLU A 232 9.66 -2.30 0.26
CA GLU A 232 8.82 -2.69 1.41
C GLU A 232 7.48 -1.94 1.39
N ALA A 233 7.52 -0.64 1.12
CA ALA A 233 6.34 0.19 0.96
C ALA A 233 5.45 -0.21 -0.22
N SER A 234 6.00 -0.73 -1.33
CA SER A 234 5.17 -1.21 -2.45
C SER A 234 4.47 -2.52 -2.13
N ILE A 235 5.09 -3.42 -1.37
CA ILE A 235 4.45 -4.64 -0.86
C ILE A 235 3.32 -4.27 0.11
N ALA A 236 3.59 -3.44 1.12
CA ALA A 236 2.60 -2.98 2.10
C ALA A 236 1.44 -2.22 1.42
N TYR A 237 1.74 -1.42 0.39
CA TYR A 237 0.72 -0.72 -0.40
C TYR A 237 -0.23 -1.70 -1.08
N ILE A 238 0.30 -2.74 -1.74
CA ILE A 238 -0.52 -3.74 -2.42
C ILE A 238 -1.36 -4.57 -1.45
N ALA A 239 -0.78 -4.95 -0.30
CA ALA A 239 -1.54 -5.59 0.76
C ALA A 239 -2.72 -4.72 1.21
N THR A 240 -2.49 -3.43 1.39
CA THR A 240 -3.53 -2.47 1.80
C THR A 240 -4.62 -2.33 0.72
N GLN A 241 -4.23 -2.24 -0.54
CA GLN A 241 -5.18 -2.17 -1.66
C GLN A 241 -6.01 -3.46 -1.80
N ALA A 242 -5.39 -4.63 -1.62
CA ALA A 242 -6.08 -5.92 -1.66
C ALA A 242 -7.07 -6.06 -0.49
N ARG A 243 -6.65 -5.75 0.74
CA ARG A 243 -7.52 -5.74 1.93
C ARG A 243 -8.73 -4.85 1.71
N PHE A 244 -8.50 -3.62 1.22
CA PHE A 244 -9.60 -2.73 0.90
C PHE A 244 -10.49 -3.34 -0.18
N ALA A 245 -9.96 -3.89 -1.28
CA ALA A 245 -10.78 -4.44 -2.35
C ALA A 245 -11.66 -5.64 -1.91
N LEU A 246 -11.20 -6.43 -0.92
CA LEU A 246 -11.95 -7.54 -0.32
C LEU A 246 -13.00 -7.08 0.71
N SER A 247 -12.83 -5.92 1.33
CA SER A 247 -13.71 -5.44 2.40
C SER A 247 -15.10 -5.05 1.89
N SER A 248 -16.04 -4.81 2.81
CA SER A 248 -17.37 -4.29 2.48
C SER A 248 -17.43 -2.76 2.38
N SER A 249 -16.40 -2.05 2.86
CA SER A 249 -16.38 -0.59 2.94
C SER A 249 -16.47 0.07 1.55
N PRO A 250 -17.40 1.01 1.31
CA PRO A 250 -17.57 1.62 -0.01
C PRO A 250 -16.49 2.67 -0.33
N VAL A 251 -15.86 3.26 0.69
CA VAL A 251 -14.96 4.41 0.55
C VAL A 251 -13.64 4.13 1.26
N PHE A 252 -12.53 4.42 0.58
CA PHE A 252 -11.21 4.38 1.20
C PHE A 252 -11.02 5.68 1.99
N SER A 253 -11.00 5.59 3.31
CA SER A 253 -10.80 6.74 4.21
C SER A 253 -9.64 6.47 5.17
N ARG A 254 -8.86 7.51 5.47
CA ARG A 254 -7.77 7.44 6.47
C ARG A 254 -8.29 7.23 7.89
N ASN A 255 -9.48 7.77 8.18
CA ASN A 255 -10.08 7.72 9.52
C ASN A 255 -11.13 6.60 9.65
N ASP A 256 -11.21 5.68 8.69
CA ASP A 256 -12.13 4.56 8.78
C ASP A 256 -11.59 3.54 9.78
N THR A 257 -12.23 3.45 10.94
CA THR A 257 -11.86 2.49 12.00
C THR A 257 -12.33 1.07 11.71
N VAL A 258 -13.18 0.87 10.70
CA VAL A 258 -13.66 -0.46 10.30
C VAL A 258 -12.63 -1.16 9.42
N THR A 259 -12.10 -0.44 8.42
CA THR A 259 -10.98 -0.97 7.64
C THR A 259 -9.64 -0.67 8.26
N ASP A 260 -9.48 0.40 9.03
CA ASP A 260 -8.22 0.77 9.68
C ASP A 260 -6.99 0.69 8.75
N SER A 261 -7.15 1.27 7.54
CA SER A 261 -6.22 1.06 6.42
C SER A 261 -4.85 1.70 6.66
N GLU A 262 -4.80 2.81 7.39
CA GLU A 262 -3.53 3.49 7.71
C GLU A 262 -2.74 2.70 8.76
N ASN A 263 -3.39 2.24 9.84
CA ASN A 263 -2.75 1.39 10.83
C ASN A 263 -2.30 0.06 10.23
N PHE A 264 -3.10 -0.56 9.36
CA PHE A 264 -2.71 -1.77 8.64
C PHE A 264 -1.49 -1.61 7.74
N TYR A 265 -1.42 -0.48 7.02
CA TYR A 265 -0.25 -0.18 6.22
C TYR A 265 0.99 0.06 7.09
N ASN A 266 0.82 0.80 8.18
CA ASN A 266 1.91 1.13 9.09
C ASN A 266 2.41 -0.10 9.84
N SER A 267 1.53 -0.98 10.34
CA SER A 267 1.92 -2.21 11.05
C SER A 267 2.77 -3.13 10.16
N LEU A 268 2.42 -3.26 8.88
CA LEU A 268 3.24 -4.00 7.91
C LEU A 268 4.59 -3.33 7.68
N LEU A 269 4.62 -2.00 7.55
CA LEU A 269 5.88 -1.28 7.36
C LEU A 269 6.76 -1.33 8.59
N ASP A 270 6.20 -1.25 9.79
CA ASP A 270 6.95 -1.28 11.03
C ASP A 270 7.67 -2.65 11.16
N LEU A 271 7.01 -3.76 10.80
CA LEU A 271 7.68 -5.07 10.67
C LEU A 271 8.76 -5.05 9.57
N LEU A 272 8.44 -4.56 8.38
CA LEU A 272 9.35 -4.61 7.23
C LEU A 272 10.58 -3.70 7.39
N GLU A 273 10.49 -2.67 8.23
CA GLU A 273 11.56 -1.72 8.54
C GLU A 273 12.26 -2.03 9.88
N ASP A 274 11.83 -3.06 10.60
CA ASP A 274 12.42 -3.45 11.88
C ASP A 274 13.87 -3.93 11.66
N PRO A 275 14.87 -3.35 12.36
CA PRO A 275 16.24 -3.84 12.32
C PRO A 275 16.41 -5.30 12.76
N GLU A 276 15.55 -5.81 13.63
CA GLU A 276 15.62 -7.18 14.15
C GLU A 276 15.15 -8.21 13.11
N GLU A 277 14.28 -7.81 12.18
CA GLU A 277 13.65 -8.68 11.19
C GLU A 277 14.33 -8.65 9.81
N GLN A 278 15.51 -8.01 9.71
CA GLN A 278 16.16 -7.75 8.42
C GLN A 278 16.52 -9.02 7.64
N THR A 279 16.78 -10.14 8.32
CA THR A 279 17.13 -11.40 7.66
C THR A 279 15.94 -11.94 6.86
N GLU A 280 14.77 -11.93 7.46
CA GLU A 280 13.48 -12.38 6.94
C GLU A 280 12.99 -11.44 5.85
N VAL A 281 13.12 -10.12 6.07
CA VAL A 281 12.78 -9.07 5.09
C VAL A 281 13.65 -9.19 3.83
N LEU A 282 14.96 -9.42 3.97
CA LEU A 282 15.84 -9.63 2.82
C LEU A 282 15.45 -10.90 2.06
N ALA A 283 15.16 -12.00 2.75
CA ALA A 283 14.68 -13.23 2.13
C ALA A 283 13.36 -13.03 1.38
N LEU A 284 12.42 -12.27 1.96
CA LEU A 284 11.16 -11.88 1.34
C LEU A 284 11.40 -11.06 0.06
N LYS A 285 12.27 -10.04 0.10
CA LYS A 285 12.60 -9.22 -1.07
C LYS A 285 13.27 -10.03 -2.17
N ILE A 286 14.18 -10.95 -1.82
CA ILE A 286 14.79 -11.87 -2.79
C ILE A 286 13.71 -12.72 -3.44
N TRP A 287 12.73 -13.23 -2.67
CA TRP A 287 11.63 -14.03 -3.22
C TRP A 287 10.74 -13.24 -4.17
N TRP A 288 10.37 -12.00 -3.81
CA TRP A 288 9.51 -11.13 -4.64
C TRP A 288 10.16 -10.71 -5.96
N ASN A 289 11.49 -10.64 -6.02
CA ASN A 289 12.24 -10.19 -7.20
C ASN A 289 12.66 -11.34 -8.14
N ARG A 290 12.14 -12.56 -7.95
CA ARG A 290 12.30 -13.70 -8.87
C ARG A 290 11.33 -13.62 -10.04
#